data_AF-D6RIS8-F1
#
_entry.id   AF-D6RIS8-F1
#
_cell.length_a   1.000
_cell.length_b   1.000
_cell.length_c   1.000
_cell.angle_alpha   90.00
_cell.angle_beta   90.00
_cell.angle_gamma   90.00
#
_symmetry.space_group_name_H-M   'P 1'
#
loop_
_entity.id
_entity.type
_entity.pdbx_description
1 polymer ?
#
loop_
_entity_poly.entity_id
_entity_poly.type
_entity_poly.pdbx_seq_one_letter_code
_entity_poly.pdbx_strand_id
1 'polypeptide(L)' 'MRRFLLLYATQQGQAKAIAEEICEQAVVHGFSADLHCISES' A
#
# COMPACT_ATOMS: atom_id res chain seq x y z
N MET A 1 -12.07 -13.06 -1.45
CA MET A 1 -11.25 -11.83 -1.28
C MET A 1 -10.43 -11.64 -2.55
N ARG A 2 -10.44 -10.45 -3.15
CA ARG A 2 -9.56 -10.14 -4.30
C ARG A 2 -8.27 -9.53 -3.75
N ARG A 3 -7.13 -9.97 -4.27
CA ARG A 3 -5.80 -9.53 -3.81
C ARG A 3 -5.12 -8.67 -4.86
N PHE A 4 -4.42 -7.64 -4.43
CA PHE A 4 -3.58 -6.82 -5.28
C PHE A 4 -2.28 -6.42 -4.58
N LEU A 5 -1.25 -6.13 -5.37
CA LEU A 5 0.04 -5.64 -4.89
C LEU A 5 0.02 -4.11 -4.97
N LEU A 6 0.36 -3.45 -3.86
CA LEU A 6 0.52 -2.00 -3.76
C LEU A 6 2.00 -1.66 -3.64
N LEU A 7 2.56 -1.16 -4.74
CA LEU A 7 3.95 -0.70 -4.80
C LEU A 7 4.01 0.80 -4.55
N TYR A 8 4.89 1.23 -3.65
CA TYR A 8 5.16 2.64 -3.42
C TYR A 8 6.66 2.95 -3.38
N ALA A 9 7.01 4.17 -3.76
CA ALA A 9 8.35 4.73 -3.59
C ALA A 9 8.17 6.14 -3.00
N THR A 10 9.06 6.55 -2.10
CA THR A 10 8.92 7.84 -1.43
C THR A 10 10.28 8.43 -1.09
N GLN A 11 10.43 9.75 -1.24
CA GLN A 11 11.61 10.47 -0.76
C GLN A 11 11.44 11.00 0.67
N GLN A 12 10.24 11.47 1.02
CA GLN A 12 9.96 12.16 2.30
C GLN A 12 8.81 11.51 3.10
N GLY A 13 8.42 10.28 2.76
CA GLY A 13 7.40 9.52 3.51
C GLY A 13 5.94 9.74 3.07
N GLN A 14 5.64 10.76 2.27
CA GLN A 14 4.26 11.07 1.86
C GLN A 14 3.56 9.90 1.13
N ALA A 15 4.24 9.26 0.17
CA ALA A 15 3.64 8.12 -0.53
C ALA A 15 3.50 6.87 0.36
N LYS A 16 4.27 6.76 1.44
CA LYS A 16 4.11 5.69 2.44
C LYS A 16 2.80 5.86 3.19
N ALA A 17 2.51 7.06 3.68
CA ALA A 17 1.26 7.36 4.38
C ALA A 17 0.03 7.09 3.49
N ILE A 18 0.08 7.50 2.22
CA ILE A 18 -0.99 7.21 1.25
C ILE A 18 -1.13 5.69 1.03
N ALA A 19 -0.01 4.97 0.93
CA ALA A 19 -0.06 3.54 0.68
C ALA A 19 -0.57 2.73 1.89
N GLU A 20 -0.27 3.19 3.11
CA GLU A 20 -0.83 2.65 4.35
C GLU A 20 -2.35 2.87 4.42
N GLU A 21 -2.82 4.07 4.11
CA GLU A 21 -4.25 4.39 4.08
C GLU A 21 -5.01 3.54 3.04
N ILE A 22 -4.44 3.34 1.85
CA ILE A 22 -5.03 2.46 0.82
C ILE A 22 -5.13 1.02 1.33
N CYS A 23 -4.13 0.51 2.05
CA CYS A 23 -4.17 -0.82 2.66
C CYS A 23 -5.29 -0.96 3.69
N GLU A 24 -5.48 0.05 4.55
CA GLU A 24 -6.57 0.06 5.54
C GLU A 24 -7.94 0.06 4.85
N GLN A 25 -8.12 0.89 3.82
CA GLN A 25 -9.36 0.96 3.06
C GLN A 25 -9.62 -0.33 2.26
N ALA A 26 -8.59 -0.99 1.75
CA ALA A 26 -8.75 -2.24 1.01
C ALA A 26 -9.50 -3.31 1.83
N VAL A 27 -9.19 -3.42 3.12
CA VAL A 27 -9.88 -4.37 4.03
C VAL A 27 -11.37 -4.04 4.15
N VAL A 28 -11.72 -2.77 4.30
CA VAL A 28 -13.12 -2.30 4.38
C VAL A 28 -13.91 -2.64 3.10
N HIS A 29 -13.22 -2.66 1.96
CA HIS A 29 -13.82 -2.93 0.66
C HIS A 29 -13.75 -4.43 0.25
N GLY A 30 -13.31 -5.33 1.14
CA GLY A 30 -13.22 -6.77 0.87
C GLY A 30 -12.03 -7.21 0.02
N PHE A 31 -11.02 -6.35 -0.07
CA PHE A 31 -9.73 -6.60 -0.72
C PHE A 31 -8.63 -6.91 0.30
N SER A 32 -7.59 -7.57 -0.18
CA SER A 32 -6.33 -7.77 0.54
C SER A 32 -5.24 -7.11 -0.28
N ALA A 33 -4.52 -6.17 0.32
CA ALA A 33 -3.44 -5.43 -0.34
C ALA A 33 -2.09 -5.85 0.28
N ASP A 34 -1.15 -6.28 -0.56
CA ASP A 34 0.23 -6.51 -0.14
C ASP A 34 1.04 -5.24 -0.40
N LEU A 35 1.59 -4.63 0.65
CA LEU A 35 2.32 -3.36 0.58
C LEU A 35 3.83 -3.61 0.42
N HIS A 36 4.46 -2.99 -0.58
CA HIS A 36 5.91 -3.11 -0.78
C HIS A 36 6.56 -1.80 -1.22
N CYS A 37 7.65 -1.44 -0.55
CA CYS A 37 8.45 -0.27 -0.86
C CYS A 37 9.46 -0.61 -1.96
N ILE A 38 9.38 0.05 -3.11
CA ILE A 38 10.33 -0.13 -4.21
C ILE A 38 11.71 0.45 -3.85
N SER A 39 11.75 1.41 -2.93
CA SER A 39 12.98 2.08 -2.50
C SER A 39 13.76 1.30 -1.44
N GLU A 40 13.18 0.25 -0.86
CA GLU A 40 13.88 -0.66 0.03
C GLU A 40 14.42 -1.83 -0.81
N SER A 41 15.74 -1.86 -1.00
CA SER A 41 16.48 -2.99 -1.61
C SER A 41 17.27 -3.73 -0.54
#